data_AF-A0A367KE91-F1
#
_entry.id   AF-A0A367KE91-F1
#
_cell.length_a   1.000
_cell.length_b   1.000
_cell.length_c   1.000
_cell.angle_alpha   90.00
_cell.angle_beta   90.00
_cell.angle_gamma   90.00
#
_symmetry.space_group_name_H-M   'P 1'
#
loop_
_entity.id
_entity.type
_entity.pdbx_description
1 polymer ?
#
loop_
_entity_poly.entity_id
_entity_poly.type
_entity_poly.pdbx_seq_one_letter_code
_entity_poly.pdbx_strand_id
1 'polypeptide(L)' 'DDPNMYESSSERWSPVQSVEKILLSVVSMLAEPNDESGANVDACKIWRTNRELYNQIVRENAMKTLGLQ' A
#
# COMPACT_ATOMS: atom_id res chain seq x y z
N ASP A 1 9.11 21.88 7.04
CA ASP A 1 9.46 20.65 7.78
C ASP A 1 8.23 19.85 8.11
N ASP A 2 8.31 18.53 7.92
CA ASP A 2 7.26 17.59 8.29
C ASP A 2 7.20 17.48 9.83
N PRO A 3 6.07 17.81 10.48
CA PRO A 3 5.94 17.70 11.94
C PRO A 3 6.07 16.27 12.47
N ASN A 4 5.92 15.24 11.62
CA ASN A 4 6.01 13.84 12.03
C ASN A 4 7.31 13.14 11.56
N MET A 5 8.17 13.82 10.77
CA MET A 5 9.47 13.32 10.27
C MET A 5 9.48 11.94 9.58
N TYR A 6 8.34 11.41 9.14
CA TYR A 6 8.28 10.09 8.51
C TYR A 6 8.72 10.07 7.04
N GLU A 7 8.67 11.21 6.34
CA GLU A 7 8.89 11.27 4.89
C GLU A 7 9.87 12.38 4.51
N SER A 8 10.73 12.08 3.54
CA SER A 8 11.56 13.08 2.88
C SER A 8 10.70 14.04 2.04
N SER A 9 11.19 15.27 1.81
CA SER A 9 10.47 16.23 0.94
C SER A 9 10.26 15.71 -0.48
N SER A 10 11.10 14.78 -0.94
CA SER A 10 11.01 14.10 -2.24
C SER A 10 9.88 13.07 -2.33
N GLU A 11 9.42 12.52 -1.21
CA GLU A 11 8.35 11.51 -1.16
C GLU A 11 6.95 12.15 -1.11
N ARG A 12 6.89 13.46 -0.90
CA ARG A 12 5.65 14.24 -0.83
C ARG A 12 5.17 14.67 -2.22
N TRP A 13 3.88 14.95 -2.32
CA TRP A 13 3.30 15.55 -3.52
C TRP A 13 4.02 16.85 -3.91
N SER A 14 4.32 16.99 -5.20
CA SER A 14 4.77 18.25 -5.79
C SER A 14 4.23 18.42 -7.22
N PRO A 15 4.16 19.65 -7.76
CA PRO A 15 3.57 19.91 -9.07
C PRO A 15 4.27 19.21 -10.25
N VAL A 16 5.45 18.63 -10.04
CA VAL A 16 6.20 17.86 -11.06
C VAL A 16 5.66 16.44 -11.28
N GLN A 17 4.78 15.99 -10.39
CA GLN A 17 4.19 14.65 -10.44
C GLN A 17 2.98 14.64 -11.39
N SER A 18 2.95 13.67 -12.30
CA SER A 18 1.81 13.45 -13.20
C SER A 18 0.86 12.42 -12.60
N VAL A 19 -0.39 12.37 -13.11
CA VAL A 19 -1.36 11.32 -12.74
C VAL A 19 -0.79 9.93 -13.02
N GLU A 20 -0.09 9.76 -14.14
CA GLU A 20 0.58 8.49 -14.49
C GLU A 20 1.58 8.05 -13.41
N LYS A 21 2.44 8.96 -12.93
CA LYS A 21 3.40 8.65 -11.85
C LYS A 21 2.69 8.24 -10.56
N ILE A 22 1.57 8.89 -10.23
CA ILE A 22 0.75 8.51 -9.07
C ILE A 22 0.21 7.09 -9.25
N LEU A 23 -0.37 6.78 -10.41
CA LEU A 23 -0.93 5.44 -10.67
C LEU A 23 0.15 4.35 -10.66
N LEU A 24 1.33 4.61 -11.22
CA LEU A 24 2.47 3.70 -11.14
C LEU A 24 2.89 3.48 -9.68
N SER A 25 2.95 4.54 -8.86
CA SER A 25 3.24 4.42 -7.44
C SER A 25 2.23 3.55 -6.70
N VAL A 26 0.93 3.65 -7.03
CA VAL A 26 -0.11 2.80 -6.42
C VAL A 26 0.07 1.34 -6.82
N VAL A 27 0.39 1.06 -8.09
CA VAL A 27 0.66 -0.32 -8.56
C VAL A 27 1.90 -0.90 -7.87
N SER A 28 2.98 -0.14 -7.76
CA SER A 28 4.18 -0.55 -7.02
C SER A 28 3.88 -0.83 -5.54
N MET A 29 3.09 0.03 -4.88
CA MET A 29 2.68 -0.18 -3.50
C MET A 29 1.82 -1.43 -3.31
N LEU A 30 1.00 -1.83 -4.29
CA LEU A 30 0.25 -3.09 -4.23
C LEU A 30 1.15 -4.32 -4.36
N ALA A 31 2.23 -4.23 -5.15
CA ALA A 31 3.23 -5.29 -5.28
C ALA A 31 4.10 -5.41 -4.04
N GLU A 32 4.46 -4.27 -3.44
CA GLU A 32 5.29 -4.16 -2.25
C GLU A 32 4.58 -3.31 -1.17
N PRO A 33 3.65 -3.91 -0.39
CA PRO A 33 2.97 -3.21 0.68
C PRO A 33 3.95 -2.57 1.67
N ASN A 34 3.80 -1.26 1.90
CA ASN A 34 4.58 -0.49 2.86
C ASN A 34 3.85 -0.44 4.21
N ASP A 35 4.48 -0.94 5.27
CA ASP A 35 3.93 -0.97 6.63
C ASP A 35 4.49 0.13 7.56
N GLU A 36 5.44 0.94 7.08
CA GLU A 36 6.00 2.10 7.79
C GLU A 36 5.02 3.28 7.83
N SER A 37 4.18 3.40 6.79
CA SER A 37 3.12 4.41 6.64
C SER A 37 1.72 3.79 6.55
N GLY A 38 1.54 2.61 7.16
CA GLY A 38 0.33 1.81 7.03
C GLY A 38 -0.96 2.48 7.52
N ALA A 39 -1.93 2.66 6.63
CA ALA A 39 -3.25 3.21 6.95
C ALA A 39 -4.18 2.20 7.68
N ASN A 40 -3.95 0.90 7.51
CA ASN A 40 -4.69 -0.16 8.17
C ASN A 40 -3.77 -0.93 9.12
N VAL A 41 -3.91 -0.66 10.42
CA VAL A 41 -3.05 -1.23 11.48
C VAL A 41 -3.18 -2.76 11.55
N ASP A 42 -4.38 -3.30 11.37
CA ASP A 42 -4.59 -4.75 11.44
C ASP A 42 -3.98 -5.46 10.24
N ALA A 43 -4.12 -4.90 9.04
CA ALA A 43 -3.43 -5.41 7.85
C ALA A 43 -1.91 -5.37 8.01
N CYS A 44 -1.35 -4.30 8.59
CA CYS A 44 0.10 -4.20 8.86
C CYS A 44 0.56 -5.25 9.87
N LYS A 45 -0.21 -5.51 10.93
CA LYS A 45 0.09 -6.58 11.89
C LYS A 45 0.10 -7.93 11.19
N ILE A 46 -0.95 -8.27 10.45
CA ILE A 46 -1.05 -9.55 9.73
C ILE A 46 0.09 -9.69 8.71
N TRP A 47 0.40 -8.63 7.96
CA TRP A 47 1.52 -8.61 7.01
C TRP A 47 2.88 -8.96 7.65
N ARG A 48 3.12 -8.47 8.86
CA ARG A 48 4.34 -8.70 9.65
C ARG A 48 4.37 -10.07 10.34
N THR A 49 3.23 -10.53 10.88
CA THR A 49 3.20 -11.71 11.76
C THR A 49 2.70 -12.99 11.10
N ASN A 50 1.93 -12.90 10.01
CA ASN A 50 1.35 -14.05 9.32
C ASN A 50 1.12 -13.74 7.83
N ARG A 51 2.19 -13.94 7.03
CA ARG A 51 2.18 -13.60 5.61
C ARG A 51 1.24 -14.50 4.79
N GLU A 52 1.10 -15.75 5.19
CA GLU A 52 0.22 -16.73 4.55
C GLU A 52 -1.24 -16.29 4.64
N LEU A 53 -1.69 -15.89 5.84
CA LEU A 53 -3.04 -15.38 6.06
C LEU A 53 -3.28 -14.07 5.30
N TYR A 54 -2.30 -13.16 5.28
CA TYR A 54 -2.39 -11.94 4.47
C TYR A 54 -2.65 -12.27 3.00
N ASN A 55 -1.83 -13.16 2.43
CA ASN A 55 -1.94 -13.56 1.02
C ASN A 55 -3.28 -14.25 0.72
N GLN A 56 -3.80 -15.05 1.66
CA GLN A 56 -5.13 -15.65 1.53
C GLN A 56 -6.22 -14.57 1.43
N ILE A 57 -6.24 -13.62 2.36
CA ILE A 57 -7.24 -12.53 2.38
C ILE A 57 -7.16 -11.69 1.10
N VAL A 58 -5.94 -11.33 0.66
CA VAL A 58 -5.75 -10.58 -0.59
C VAL A 58 -6.28 -11.35 -1.79
N ARG A 59 -5.99 -12.67 -1.87
CA ARG A 59 -6.50 -13.52 -2.96
C ARG A 59 -8.03 -13.60 -2.94
N GLU A 60 -8.65 -13.79 -1.79
CA GLU A 60 -10.11 -13.80 -1.64
C GLU A 60 -10.73 -12.49 -2.11
N ASN A 61 -10.14 -11.35 -1.76
CA ASN A 61 -10.60 -10.03 -2.21
C ASN A 61 -10.43 -9.84 -3.72
N ALA A 62 -9.31 -10.29 -4.31
CA ALA A 62 -9.12 -10.24 -5.75
C ALA A 62 -10.17 -11.10 -6.50
N MET A 63 -10.46 -12.30 -5.99
CA MET A 63 -11.49 -13.18 -6.56
C MET A 63 -12.90 -12.57 -6.45
N LYS A 64 -13.23 -11.90 -5.34
CA LYS A 64 -14.47 -11.12 -5.16
C LYS A 64 -14.61 -10.04 -6.23
N THR A 65 -13.56 -9.26 -6.47
CA THR A 65 -13.58 -8.19 -7.47
C THR A 65 -13.78 -8.73 -8.89
N LEU A 66 -13.34 -9.95 -9.17
CA LEU A 66 -13.54 -10.64 -10.45
C LEU A 66 -14.89 -11.37 -10.55
N GLY A 67 -15.70 -11.41 -9.49
CA GLY A 67 -16.98 -12.13 -9.47
C GLY A 67 -16.84 -13.65 -9.45
N LEU A 68 -15.70 -14.19 -8.98
CA LEU A 68 -15.37 -15.61 -9.00
C LEU A 68 -15.66 -16.31 -7.66
N GLN A 69 -16.70 -15.90 -6.94
CA GLN A 69 -17.12 -16.48 -5.66
C GLN A 69 -18.28 -17.46 -5.79
#